data_AF-A0A2G1DKU1-F1
#
_entry.id   AF-A0A2G1DKU1-F1
#
_cell.length_a   1.000
_cell.length_b   1.000
_cell.length_c   1.000
_cell.angle_alpha   90.00
_cell.angle_beta   90.00
_cell.angle_gamma   90.00
#
_symmetry.space_group_name_H-M   'P 1'
#
loop_
_entity.id
_entity.type
_entity.pdbx_description
1 polymer ?
#
loop_
_entity_poly.entity_id
_entity_poly.type
_entity_poly.pdbx_seq_one_letter_code
_entity_poly.pdbx_strand_id
1 'polypeptide(L)'
;MSKSIKIIIFLSSISLLHFIFMLIFRAFIYMKMYKAPQDPYGISDIIELILYIIFLILLFISFLVSIFLLIKGNNKTRKASFYLIVFSVSLYYLFSPLHHYAARISY
;
A
#
# COMPACT_ATOMS: atom_id res chain seq x y z
N MET A 1 6.90 17.57 17.76
CA MET A 1 6.70 16.18 17.28
C MET A 1 8.06 15.52 17.09
N SER A 2 8.30 14.31 17.64
CA SER A 2 9.62 13.66 17.53
C SER A 2 9.91 13.23 16.09
N LYS A 3 11.20 13.12 15.74
CA LYS A 3 11.63 12.68 14.39
C LYS A 3 11.07 11.29 14.04
N SER A 4 11.03 10.37 15.01
CA SER A 4 10.45 9.02 14.84
C SER A 4 8.96 9.06 14.51
N ILE A 5 8.18 9.92 15.18
CA ILE A 5 6.75 10.05 14.90
C ILE A 5 6.52 10.66 13.51
N LYS A 6 7.35 11.60 13.06
CA LYS A 6 7.31 12.11 11.67
C LYS A 6 7.51 10.99 10.65
N ILE A 7 8.45 10.08 10.90
CA ILE A 7 8.71 8.93 10.01
C ILE A 7 7.49 7.99 9.98
N ILE A 8 6.89 7.69 11.15
CA ILE A 8 5.69 6.85 11.22
C ILE A 8 4.53 7.47 10.44
N ILE A 9 4.28 8.77 10.62
CA ILE A 9 3.22 9.50 9.89
C ILE A 9 3.52 9.51 8.40
N PHE A 10 4.77 9.76 8.00
CA PHE A 10 5.16 9.72 6.60
C PHE A 10 4.90 8.35 5.96
N LEU A 11 5.36 7.27 6.60
CA LEU A 11 5.20 5.90 6.10
C LEU A 11 3.73 5.48 6.01
N SER A 12 2.93 5.78 7.03
CA SER A 12 1.49 5.49 7.01
C SER A 12 0.76 6.29 5.92
N SER A 13 1.05 7.59 5.78
CA SER A 13 0.45 8.43 4.74
C SER A 13 0.82 7.97 3.34
N ILE A 14 2.10 7.71 3.05
CA ILE A 14 2.50 7.26 1.70
C ILE A 14 1.93 5.89 1.37
N SER A 15 1.87 4.97 2.35
CA SER A 15 1.27 3.64 2.16
C SER A 15 -0.23 3.75 1.88
N LEU A 16 -0.93 4.64 2.58
CA LEU A 16 -2.36 4.89 2.35
C LEU A 16 -2.61 5.50 0.97
N LEU A 17 -1.84 6.51 0.59
CA LEU A 17 -1.97 7.17 -0.70
C LEU A 17 -1.70 6.18 -1.84
N HIS A 18 -0.66 5.37 -1.73
CA HIS A 18 -0.35 4.34 -2.70
C HIS A 18 -1.43 3.26 -2.77
N PHE A 19 -1.96 2.83 -1.62
CA PHE A 19 -3.09 1.91 -1.56
C PHE A 19 -4.34 2.44 -2.28
N ILE A 20 -4.73 3.68 -1.99
CA ILE A 20 -5.86 4.34 -2.65
C ILE A 20 -5.60 4.49 -4.15
N PHE A 21 -4.38 4.88 -4.53
CA PHE A 21 -3.99 5.00 -5.93
C PHE A 21 -4.13 3.69 -6.69
N MET A 22 -3.72 2.55 -6.11
CA MET A 22 -3.93 1.23 -6.72
C MET A 22 -5.41 0.91 -6.95
N LEU A 23 -6.28 1.24 -5.98
CA LEU A 23 -7.72 1.02 -6.13
C LEU A 23 -8.32 1.91 -7.23
N ILE A 24 -7.91 3.18 -7.30
CA ILE A 24 -8.34 4.11 -8.36
C ILE A 24 -7.84 3.63 -9.72
N PHE A 25 -6.58 3.21 -9.80
CA PHE A 25 -6.00 2.66 -11.02
C PHE A 25 -6.81 1.48 -11.51
N ARG A 26 -7.10 0.51 -10.62
CA ARG A 26 -7.91 -0.66 -10.95
C ARG A 26 -9.33 -0.29 -11.38
N ALA A 27 -10.00 0.60 -10.67
CA ALA A 27 -11.40 0.94 -10.93
C ALA A 27 -11.60 1.78 -12.20
N PHE A 28 -10.68 2.70 -12.53
CA PHE A 28 -10.94 3.73 -13.54
C PHE A 28 -9.95 3.78 -14.70
N ILE A 29 -8.71 3.31 -14.50
CA ILE A 29 -7.62 3.46 -15.48
C ILE A 29 -7.36 2.13 -16.19
N TYR A 30 -7.36 1.02 -15.44
CA TYR A 30 -6.97 -0.32 -15.92
C TYR A 30 -7.70 -0.72 -17.22
N MET A 31 -9.04 -0.58 -17.28
CA MET A 31 -9.84 -0.95 -18.46
C MET A 31 -9.64 -0.01 -19.65
N LYS A 32 -9.24 1.24 -19.41
CA LYS A 32 -9.04 2.24 -20.48
C LYS A 32 -7.70 2.10 -21.18
N MET A 33 -6.76 1.33 -20.61
CA MET A 33 -5.46 1.11 -21.23
C MET A 33 -5.57 0.09 -22.36
N TYR A 34 -4.93 0.42 -23.48
CA TYR A 34 -4.93 -0.40 -24.68
C TYR A 34 -4.32 -1.78 -24.43
N LYS A 35 -4.97 -2.82 -24.97
CA LYS A 35 -4.46 -4.18 -25.08
C LYS A 35 -4.32 -4.50 -26.56
N ALA A 36 -3.10 -4.83 -27.01
CA ALA A 36 -2.88 -5.15 -28.41
C ALA A 36 -3.61 -6.46 -28.77
N PRO A 37 -4.13 -6.59 -30.00
CA PRO A 37 -4.66 -7.86 -30.48
C PRO A 37 -3.56 -8.93 -30.37
N GLN A 38 -3.87 -10.05 -29.72
CA GLN A 38 -3.00 -11.21 -29.47
C GLN A 38 -2.02 -11.12 -28.28
N ASP A 39 -1.92 -10.00 -27.57
CA ASP A 39 -1.10 -9.95 -26.36
C ASP A 39 -1.81 -10.65 -25.17
N PRO A 40 -1.13 -11.58 -24.47
CA PRO A 40 -1.71 -12.25 -23.31
C PRO A 40 -1.99 -11.26 -22.16
N TYR A 41 -1.11 -10.26 -21.99
CA TYR A 41 -1.16 -9.24 -20.94
C TYR A 41 -1.17 -7.83 -21.54
N GLY A 42 -1.98 -6.94 -20.96
CA GLY A 42 -1.96 -5.52 -21.30
C GLY A 42 -0.86 -4.78 -20.53
N ILE A 43 -0.53 -3.57 -20.99
CA ILE A 43 0.37 -2.66 -20.26
C ILE A 43 -0.15 -2.39 -18.84
N SER A 44 -1.48 -2.37 -18.67
CA SER A 44 -2.13 -2.22 -17.37
C SER A 44 -1.79 -3.33 -16.37
N ASP A 45 -1.62 -4.57 -16.82
CA ASP A 45 -1.22 -5.70 -15.96
C ASP A 45 0.19 -5.51 -15.39
N ILE A 46 1.12 -5.05 -16.23
CA ILE A 46 2.51 -4.79 -15.83
C ILE A 46 2.54 -3.64 -14.82
N ILE A 47 1.80 -2.56 -15.08
CA ILE A 47 1.71 -1.43 -14.16
C ILE A 47 1.11 -1.87 -12.82
N GLU A 48 0.02 -2.64 -12.85
CA GLU A 48 -0.62 -3.16 -11.64
C GLU A 48 0.33 -4.03 -10.80
N LEU A 49 1.11 -4.91 -11.45
CA LEU A 49 2.13 -5.71 -10.78
C LEU A 49 3.21 -4.83 -10.13
N ILE A 50 3.72 -3.82 -10.85
CA ILE A 50 4.72 -2.89 -10.31
C ILE A 50 4.15 -2.14 -9.10
N LEU A 51 2.92 -1.64 -9.19
CA LEU A 51 2.26 -0.95 -8.08
C LEU A 51 2.10 -1.88 -6.87
N TYR A 52 1.73 -3.14 -7.09
CA TYR A 52 1.63 -4.11 -6.00
C TYR A 52 2.99 -4.43 -5.36
N ILE A 53 4.06 -4.56 -6.15
CA ILE A 53 5.42 -4.74 -5.62
C ILE A 53 5.85 -3.53 -4.77
N ILE A 54 5.62 -2.30 -5.25
CA ILE A 54 5.93 -1.08 -4.50
C ILE A 54 5.15 -1.06 -3.18
N PHE A 55 3.88 -1.46 -3.19
CA PHE A 55 3.05 -1.55 -1.99
C PHE A 55 3.64 -2.53 -0.97
N LEU A 56 4.04 -3.73 -1.40
CA LEU A 56 4.67 -4.72 -0.52
C LEU A 56 5.99 -4.20 0.07
N ILE A 57 6.81 -3.51 -0.72
CA ILE A 57 8.05 -2.89 -0.24
C ILE A 57 7.75 -1.83 0.83
N LEU A 58 6.74 -0.97 0.60
CA LEU A 58 6.32 0.04 1.58
C LEU A 58 5.84 -0.58 2.89
N LEU A 59 5.04 -1.65 2.83
CA LEU A 59 4.58 -2.36 4.02
C LEU A 59 5.74 -3.03 4.75
N PHE A 60 6.67 -3.66 4.02
CA PHE A 60 7.85 -4.30 4.59
C PHE A 60 8.77 -3.29 5.29
N ILE A 61 9.06 -2.16 4.66
CA ILE A 61 9.83 -1.07 5.28
C ILE A 61 9.10 -0.55 6.53
N SER A 62 7.79 -0.34 6.45
CA SER A 62 6.98 0.11 7.59
C SER A 62 7.03 -0.87 8.76
N PHE A 63 7.01 -2.17 8.47
CA PHE A 63 7.16 -3.23 9.46
C PHE A 63 8.54 -3.21 10.13
N LEU A 64 9.63 -3.16 9.34
CA LEU A 64 11.00 -3.08 9.87
C LEU A 64 11.23 -1.84 10.74
N VAL A 65 10.78 -0.67 10.26
CA VAL A 65 10.86 0.59 11.02
C VAL A 65 10.06 0.50 12.31
N SER A 66 8.88 -0.11 12.26
CA SER A 66 8.05 -0.27 13.46
C SER A 66 8.72 -1.16 14.51
N ILE A 67 9.28 -2.32 14.12
CA ILE A 67 10.03 -3.21 15.02
C ILE A 67 11.20 -2.46 15.66
N PHE A 68 11.99 -1.76 14.84
CA PHE A 68 13.12 -0.99 15.34
C PHE A 68 12.72 0.06 16.38
N LEU A 69 11.64 0.80 16.11
CA LEU A 69 11.11 1.83 16.99
C LEU A 69 10.37 1.27 18.22
N LEU A 70 9.83 0.04 18.17
CA LEU A 70 9.31 -0.65 19.35
C LEU A 70 10.43 -0.95 20.36
N ILE A 71 11.58 -1.39 19.87
CA ILE A 71 12.72 -1.73 20.72
C ILE A 71 13.33 -0.46 21.32
N LYS A 72 13.69 0.52 20.47
CA LYS A 72 14.47 1.72 20.88
C LYS A 72 13.62 2.95 21.26
N GLY A 73 12.33 2.96 20.96
CA GLY A 73 11.48 4.14 21.17
C GLY A 73 11.08 4.36 22.63
N ASN A 74 10.77 5.62 22.96
CA ASN A 74 10.08 5.94 24.22
C ASN A 74 8.62 5.44 24.19
N ASN A 75 7.92 5.47 25.33
CA ASN A 75 6.54 4.95 25.43
C ASN A 75 5.56 5.52 24.38
N LYS A 76 5.68 6.81 24.03
CA LYS A 76 4.84 7.42 22.98
C LYS A 76 5.16 6.85 21.59
N THR A 77 6.44 6.71 21.28
CA THR A 77 6.91 6.15 20.00
C THR A 77 6.55 4.68 19.87
N ARG A 78 6.69 3.89 20.95
CA ARG A 78 6.30 2.47 20.99
C ARG A 78 4.82 2.28 20.64
N LYS A 79 3.93 3.07 21.25
CA LYS A 79 2.49 3.05 20.92
C LYS A 79 2.24 3.39 19.45
N ALA A 80 2.89 4.43 18.94
CA ALA A 80 2.76 4.82 17.52
C ALA A 80 3.27 3.73 16.57
N SER A 81 4.38 3.06 16.90
CA SER A 81 4.91 1.93 16.14
C SER A 81 3.93 0.75 16.12
N PHE A 82 3.34 0.42 17.28
CA PHE A 82 2.31 -0.62 17.33
C PHE A 82 1.14 -0.29 16.39
N TYR A 83 0.65 0.96 16.39
CA TYR A 83 -0.38 1.38 15.45
C TYR A 83 0.08 1.28 13.98
N LEU A 84 1.34 1.57 13.67
CA LEU A 84 1.87 1.38 12.32
C LEU A 84 1.83 -0.09 11.88
N ILE A 85 2.11 -1.04 12.77
CA ILE A 85 1.99 -2.48 12.47
C ILE A 85 0.53 -2.84 12.18
N VAL A 86 -0.38 -2.49 13.09
CA VAL A 86 -1.81 -2.79 12.93
C VAL A 86 -2.33 -2.18 11.63
N PHE A 87 -1.94 -0.95 11.33
CA PHE A 87 -2.28 -0.25 10.09
C PHE A 87 -1.76 -0.98 8.85
N SER A 88 -0.47 -1.32 8.80
CA SER A 88 0.15 -2.05 7.68
C SER A 88 -0.50 -3.41 7.44
N VAL A 89 -0.79 -4.16 8.51
CA VAL A 89 -1.48 -5.45 8.45
C VAL A 89 -2.91 -5.27 7.93
N SER A 90 -3.61 -4.23 8.40
CA SER A 90 -4.96 -3.91 7.94
C SER A 90 -4.98 -3.60 6.45
N LEU A 91 -4.06 -2.77 5.96
CA LEU A 91 -3.94 -2.48 4.53
C LEU A 91 -3.66 -3.73 3.70
N TYR A 92 -2.79 -4.63 4.16
CA TYR A 92 -2.50 -5.90 3.48
C TYR A 92 -3.76 -6.77 3.33
N TYR A 93 -4.49 -6.98 4.43
CA TYR A 93 -5.70 -7.81 4.42
C TYR A 93 -6.85 -7.16 3.66
N LEU A 94 -6.97 -5.83 3.71
CA LEU A 94 -7.99 -5.09 2.96
C LEU A 94 -7.70 -5.01 1.46
N PHE A 95 -6.45 -5.23 1.04
CA PHE A 95 -6.07 -5.13 -0.36
C PHE A 95 -6.88 -6.07 -1.25
N SER A 96 -6.86 -7.38 -0.99
CA SER A 96 -7.58 -8.35 -1.83
C SER A 96 -9.08 -8.05 -1.99
N PRO A 97 -9.89 -7.89 -0.92
CA PRO A 97 -11.32 -7.65 -1.07
C PRO A 97 -11.62 -6.31 -1.75
N LEU A 98 -10.90 -5.23 -1.41
CA LEU A 98 -11.12 -3.92 -2.03
C LEU A 98 -10.65 -3.89 -3.49
N HIS A 99 -9.59 -4.61 -3.82
CA HIS A 99 -9.11 -4.74 -5.18
C HIS A 99 -10.09 -5.52 -6.06
N HIS A 100 -10.66 -6.62 -5.56
CA HIS A 100 -11.74 -7.32 -6.25
C HIS A 100 -12.99 -6.45 -6.43
N TYR A 101 -13.33 -5.66 -5.42
CA TYR A 101 -14.44 -4.72 -5.52
C TYR A 101 -14.18 -3.62 -6.57
N ALA A 102 -12.98 -3.04 -6.58
CA ALA A 102 -12.55 -2.08 -7.59
C ALA A 102 -12.62 -2.66 -9.01
N ALA A 103 -12.21 -3.93 -9.18
CA ALA A 103 -12.31 -4.65 -10.45
C ALA A 103 -13.76 -4.88 -10.91
N ARG A 104 -14.73 -4.95 -10.00
CA ARG A 104 -16.16 -5.07 -10.37
C ARG A 104 -16.75 -3.75 -10.84
N ILE A 105 -16.31 -2.63 -10.27
CA ILE A 105 -16.77 -1.29 -10.67
C ILE A 105 -16.27 -0.93 -12.08
N SER A 106 -15.15 -1.50 -12.51
CA SER A 106 -14.59 -1.23 -13.83
C SER A 106 -15.32 -1.90 -15.00
N TYR A 107 -16.33 -2.75 -14.75
CA TYR A 107 -17.18 -3.37 -15.78
C TYR A 107 -18.48 -2.58 -15.98
#